data_AF-A0A359KIH9-F1
#
_entry.id   AF-A0A359KIH9-F1
#
_cell.length_a   1.000
_cell.length_b   1.000
_cell.length_c   1.000
_cell.angle_alpha   90.00
_cell.angle_beta   90.00
_cell.angle_gamma   90.00
#
_symmetry.space_group_name_H-M   'P 1'
#
loop_
_entity.id
_entity.type
_entity.pdbx_description
1 polymer ?
#
loop_
_entity_poly.entity_id
_entity_poly.type
_entity_poly.pdbx_seq_one_letter_code
_entity_poly.pdbx_strand_id
1 'polypeptide(L)'
;MRFLDEHRRRPASLADHLPWAALVAPGVVLNKDGAFTAGFRFRGPDLESSTEEELMAVRARLNNALRRLGDGWCLHVEASRRPAEAYPESEFDQAAAWLLDAERRRRFEAADPAFETDYRMALTWLQIGRAVQ
;
A
#
# COMPACT_ATOMS: atom_id res chain seq x y z
N MET A 1 -21.76 13.36 1.26
CA MET A 1 -20.80 14.24 0.57
C MET A 1 -21.22 15.66 0.85
N ARG A 2 -20.47 16.41 1.67
CA ARG A 2 -20.88 17.74 2.11
C ARG A 2 -20.41 18.73 1.05
N PHE A 3 -21.29 19.10 0.13
CA PHE A 3 -21.05 20.23 -0.74
C PHE A 3 -21.05 21.48 0.15
N LEU A 4 -19.98 22.27 0.13
CA LEU A 4 -20.03 23.61 0.67
C LEU A 4 -21.06 24.36 -0.18
N ASP A 5 -22.18 24.75 0.44
CA ASP A 5 -23.37 25.35 -0.21
C ASP A 5 -23.01 26.60 -1.04
N GLU A 6 -21.83 27.16 -0.78
CA GLU A 6 -21.21 28.34 -1.36
C GLU A 6 -20.76 28.16 -2.82
N HIS A 7 -20.48 26.94 -3.28
CA HIS A 7 -19.78 26.74 -4.55
C HIS A 7 -20.58 26.08 -5.68
N ARG A 8 -21.51 25.15 -5.41
CA ARG A 8 -22.48 24.62 -6.41
C ARG A 8 -23.42 23.58 -5.82
N ARG A 9 -24.72 23.62 -6.18
CA ARG A 9 -25.74 22.65 -5.73
C ARG A 9 -25.87 21.38 -6.59
N ARG A 10 -25.29 21.35 -7.79
CA ARG A 10 -25.38 20.20 -8.71
C ARG A 10 -24.00 19.89 -9.30
N PRO A 11 -23.54 18.62 -9.27
CA PRO A 11 -22.26 18.25 -9.84
C PRO A 11 -22.27 18.45 -11.36
N ALA A 12 -21.23 19.08 -11.89
CA ALA A 12 -21.07 19.35 -13.32
C ALA A 12 -19.90 18.57 -13.92
N SER A 13 -19.06 17.96 -13.08
CA SER A 13 -17.86 17.24 -13.48
C SER A 13 -17.63 16.00 -12.61
N LEU A 14 -16.83 15.05 -13.11
CA LEU A 14 -16.38 13.90 -12.31
C LEU A 14 -15.68 14.34 -11.02
N ALA A 15 -14.90 15.42 -11.10
CA ALA A 15 -14.19 15.96 -9.94
C ALA A 15 -15.15 16.29 -8.79
N ASP A 16 -16.38 16.71 -9.06
CA ASP A 16 -17.39 17.00 -8.03
C ASP A 16 -17.81 15.75 -7.24
N HIS A 17 -17.74 14.58 -7.86
CA HIS A 17 -18.06 13.28 -7.27
C HIS A 17 -16.88 12.61 -6.53
N LEU A 18 -15.65 13.06 -6.77
CA LEU A 18 -14.47 12.52 -6.08
C LEU A 18 -14.30 13.16 -4.70
N PRO A 19 -13.80 12.41 -3.69
CA PRO A 19 -13.59 12.95 -2.34
C PRO A 19 -12.38 13.89 -2.25
N TRP A 20 -11.48 13.86 -3.22
CA TRP A 20 -10.23 14.63 -3.23
C TRP A 20 -10.45 16.08 -3.63
N ALA A 21 -9.85 17.01 -2.89
CA ALA A 21 -9.92 18.45 -3.15
C ALA A 21 -8.63 18.97 -3.79
N ALA A 22 -7.47 18.67 -3.20
CA ALA A 22 -6.18 19.16 -3.70
C ALA A 22 -5.00 18.31 -3.19
N LEU A 23 -3.89 18.32 -3.93
CA LEU A 23 -2.61 17.84 -3.43
C LEU A 23 -1.93 18.98 -2.65
N VAL A 24 -1.81 18.84 -1.34
CA VAL A 24 -1.31 19.91 -0.45
C VAL A 24 0.16 19.73 -0.06
N ALA A 25 0.69 18.53 -0.25
CA ALA A 25 2.10 18.21 -0.10
C ALA A 25 2.43 16.96 -0.96
N PRO A 26 3.71 16.64 -1.22
CA PRO A 26 4.08 15.42 -1.92
C PRO A 26 3.44 14.18 -1.28
N GLY A 27 2.56 13.50 -2.04
CA GLY A 27 1.84 12.30 -1.58
C GLY A 27 0.72 12.54 -0.57
N VAL A 28 0.34 13.79 -0.26
CA VAL A 28 -0.74 14.13 0.69
C VAL A 28 -1.87 14.85 -0.02
N VAL A 29 -3.05 14.24 0.00
CA VAL A 29 -4.29 14.77 -0.56
C VAL A 29 -5.15 15.34 0.56
N LEU A 30 -5.59 16.59 0.40
CA LEU A 30 -6.68 17.16 1.17
C LEU A 30 -8.01 16.70 0.55
N ASN A 31 -8.86 16.10 1.37
CA ASN A 31 -10.20 15.68 1.00
C ASN A 31 -11.21 16.82 1.24
N LYS A 32 -12.34 16.78 0.54
CA LYS A 32 -13.40 17.79 0.60
C LYS A 32 -14.11 17.87 1.95
N ASP A 33 -14.01 16.83 2.76
CA ASP A 33 -14.50 16.82 4.14
C ASP A 33 -13.47 17.38 5.16
N GLY A 34 -12.30 17.81 4.68
CA GLY A 34 -11.21 18.34 5.51
C GLY A 34 -10.24 17.27 6.01
N ALA A 35 -10.42 15.99 5.67
CA ALA A 35 -9.48 14.95 6.02
C ALA A 35 -8.20 15.02 5.15
N PHE A 36 -7.09 14.53 5.67
CA PHE A 36 -5.84 14.38 4.93
C PHE A 36 -5.59 12.91 4.65
N THR A 37 -5.36 12.53 3.38
CA THR A 37 -5.00 11.17 3.00
C THR A 37 -3.58 11.13 2.45
N ALA A 38 -2.75 10.23 2.97
CA ALA A 38 -1.40 9.97 2.46
C ALA A 38 -1.25 8.51 2.04
N GLY A 39 -0.69 8.29 0.85
CA GLY A 39 -0.48 6.96 0.27
C GLY A 39 0.97 6.49 0.38
N PHE A 40 1.17 5.22 0.67
CA PHE A 40 2.49 4.59 0.82
C PHE A 40 2.51 3.23 0.11
N ARG A 41 3.65 2.89 -0.50
CA ARG A 41 3.96 1.51 -0.88
C ARG A 41 4.73 0.87 0.28
N PHE A 42 4.42 -0.37 0.60
CA PHE A 42 5.16 -1.12 1.61
C PHE A 42 5.43 -2.55 1.16
N ARG A 43 6.34 -3.24 1.85
CA ARG A 43 6.56 -4.68 1.69
C ARG A 43 6.75 -5.27 3.09
N GLY A 44 5.95 -6.27 3.42
CA GLY A 44 6.05 -7.02 4.67
C GLY A 44 7.09 -8.14 4.58
N PRO A 45 7.36 -8.82 5.71
CA PRO A 45 8.05 -10.11 5.67
C PRO A 45 7.24 -11.14 4.87
N ASP A 46 7.89 -12.21 4.42
CA ASP A 46 7.20 -13.33 3.79
C ASP A 46 6.34 -14.06 4.83
N LEU A 47 5.04 -13.82 4.77
CA LEU A 47 4.07 -14.37 5.71
C LEU A 47 3.77 -15.84 5.42
N GLU A 48 3.99 -16.32 4.19
CA GLU A 48 3.71 -17.71 3.82
C GLU A 48 4.78 -18.67 4.36
N SER A 49 6.01 -18.17 4.55
CA SER A 49 7.12 -18.92 5.15
C SER A 49 7.34 -18.64 6.63
N SER A 50 6.50 -17.81 7.27
CA SER A 50 6.69 -17.39 8.68
C SER A 50 6.21 -18.46 9.66
N THR A 51 6.95 -18.64 10.75
CA THR A 51 6.51 -19.42 11.91
C THR A 51 5.38 -18.69 12.67
N GLU A 52 4.62 -19.42 13.50
CA GLU A 52 3.55 -18.82 14.32
C GLU A 52 4.10 -17.73 15.26
N GLU A 53 5.28 -17.94 15.84
CA GLU A 53 5.94 -16.96 16.71
C GLU A 53 6.29 -15.67 15.97
N GLU A 54 6.79 -15.79 14.73
CA GLU A 54 7.09 -14.64 13.86
C GLU A 54 5.80 -13.89 13.49
N LEU A 55 4.73 -14.61 13.14
CA LEU A 55 3.43 -14.00 12.86
C LEU A 55 2.89 -13.24 14.08
N MET A 56 3.00 -13.81 15.28
CA MET A 56 2.63 -13.12 16.53
C MET A 56 3.46 -11.86 16.76
N ALA A 57 4.78 -11.93 16.57
CA ALA A 57 5.66 -10.78 16.72
C ALA A 57 5.31 -9.65 15.73
N VAL A 58 5.03 -9.99 14.47
CA VAL A 58 4.62 -9.03 13.43
C VAL A 58 3.28 -8.37 13.79
N ARG A 59 2.28 -9.16 14.21
CA ARG A 59 0.97 -8.65 14.64
C ARG A 59 1.11 -7.70 15.83
N ALA A 60 1.89 -8.07 16.84
CA ALA A 60 2.13 -7.24 18.02
C ALA A 60 2.80 -5.90 17.65
N ARG A 61 3.80 -5.93 16.75
CA ARG A 61 4.47 -4.73 16.26
C ARG A 61 3.52 -3.82 15.50
N LEU A 62 2.70 -4.37 14.60
CA LEU A 62 1.70 -3.61 13.84
C LEU A 62 0.66 -2.97 14.78
N ASN A 63 0.10 -3.75 15.71
CA ASN A 63 -0.88 -3.25 16.67
C ASN A 63 -0.30 -2.10 17.52
N ASN A 64 0.94 -2.26 18.02
CA ASN A 64 1.60 -1.22 18.80
C ASN A 64 1.87 0.05 17.99
N ALA A 65 2.17 -0.07 16.70
CA ALA A 65 2.33 1.08 15.82
C ALA A 65 0.99 1.80 15.58
N LEU A 66 -0.07 1.04 15.25
CA LEU A 66 -1.41 1.58 15.01
C LEU A 66 -2.01 2.27 16.24
N ARG A 67 -1.82 1.68 17.42
CA ARG A 67 -2.30 2.26 18.69
C ARG A 67 -1.73 3.64 18.97
N ARG A 68 -0.53 3.97 18.48
CA ARG A 68 0.11 5.29 18.66
C ARG A 68 -0.56 6.40 17.84
N LEU A 69 -1.35 6.04 16.82
CA LEU A 69 -2.05 7.02 15.99
C LEU A 69 -3.20 7.72 16.76
N GLY A 70 -3.83 7.01 17.70
CA GLY A 70 -4.99 7.51 18.43
C GLY A 70 -6.25 7.59 17.55
N ASP A 71 -7.14 8.52 17.88
CA ASP A 71 -8.43 8.66 17.20
C ASP A 71 -8.35 9.48 15.91
N GLY A 72 -9.37 9.36 15.06
CA GLY A 72 -9.49 10.14 13.81
C GLY A 72 -8.69 9.59 12.64
N TRP A 73 -8.00 8.45 12.81
CA TRP A 73 -7.29 7.77 11.75
C TRP A 73 -8.11 6.64 11.13
N CYS A 74 -8.03 6.52 9.81
CA CYS A 74 -8.48 5.37 9.05
C CYS A 74 -7.30 4.80 8.25
N LEU A 75 -7.15 3.48 8.25
CA LEU A 75 -6.16 2.76 7.46
C LEU A 75 -6.87 1.94 6.39
N HIS A 76 -6.48 2.16 5.14
CA HIS A 76 -6.83 1.30 4.01
C HIS A 76 -5.58 0.56 3.55
N VAL A 77 -5.71 -0.73 3.26
CA VAL A 77 -4.63 -1.56 2.71
C VAL A 77 -5.14 -2.24 1.45
N GLU A 78 -4.35 -2.19 0.40
CA GLU A 78 -4.58 -2.87 -0.86
C GLU A 78 -3.41 -3.83 -1.11
N ALA A 79 -3.75 -5.06 -1.51
CA ALA A 79 -2.81 -6.07 -1.95
C ALA A 79 -3.22 -6.49 -3.37
N SER A 80 -2.45 -6.05 -4.36
CA SER A 80 -2.72 -6.35 -5.77
C SER A 80 -1.76 -7.43 -6.25
N ARG A 81 -2.31 -8.59 -6.61
CA ARG A 81 -1.53 -9.73 -7.12
C ARG A 81 -1.33 -9.56 -8.62
N ARG A 82 -0.08 -9.57 -9.07
CA ARG A 82 0.33 -9.48 -10.47
C ARG A 82 1.21 -10.67 -10.85
N PRO A 83 1.23 -11.10 -12.12
CA PRO A 83 2.24 -12.05 -12.59
C PRO A 83 3.64 -11.53 -12.26
N ALA A 84 4.52 -12.44 -11.81
CA ALA A 84 5.92 -12.13 -11.61
C ALA A 84 6.58 -11.77 -12.94
N GLU A 85 7.67 -11.01 -12.87
CA GLU A 85 8.48 -10.73 -14.05
C GLU A 85 9.16 -12.00 -14.56
N ALA A 86 9.52 -12.00 -15.83
CA ALA A 86 10.32 -13.09 -16.40
C ALA A 86 11.66 -13.20 -15.67
N TYR A 87 12.26 -14.39 -15.72
CA TYR A 87 13.60 -14.57 -15.15
C TYR A 87 14.57 -13.57 -15.79
N PRO A 88 15.35 -12.80 -15.00
CA PRO A 88 16.16 -11.72 -15.54
C PRO A 88 17.30 -12.27 -16.42
N GLU A 89 17.60 -11.55 -17.49
CA GLU A 89 18.83 -11.78 -18.24
C GLU A 89 20.02 -11.30 -17.40
N SER A 90 21.04 -12.14 -17.28
CA SER A 90 22.23 -11.88 -16.47
C SER A 90 23.48 -12.33 -17.24
N GLU A 91 24.51 -11.48 -17.19
CA GLU A 91 25.84 -11.77 -17.75
C GLU A 91 26.79 -12.16 -16.62
N PHE A 92 27.63 -13.16 -16.87
CA PHE A 92 28.58 -13.67 -15.87
C PHE A 92 29.94 -13.93 -16.50
N ASP A 93 30.98 -13.33 -15.92
CA ASP A 93 32.38 -13.59 -16.30
C ASP A 93 32.86 -14.98 -15.84
N GLN A 94 32.24 -15.52 -14.79
CA GLN A 94 32.60 -16.81 -14.19
C GLN A 94 31.66 -17.92 -14.66
N ALA A 95 32.23 -18.96 -15.29
CA ALA A 95 31.48 -20.11 -15.78
C ALA A 95 30.66 -20.82 -14.69
N ALA A 96 31.16 -20.87 -13.45
CA ALA A 96 30.43 -21.47 -12.33
C ALA A 96 29.19 -20.67 -11.94
N ALA A 97 29.27 -19.33 -11.94
CA ALA A 97 28.13 -18.46 -11.68
C ALA A 97 27.08 -18.57 -12.78
N TRP A 98 27.52 -18.61 -14.04
CA TRP A 98 26.66 -18.85 -15.19
C TRP A 98 25.89 -20.18 -15.07
N LEU A 99 26.58 -21.27 -14.69
CA LEU A 99 25.95 -22.59 -14.55
C LEU A 99 24.87 -22.60 -13.45
N LEU A 100 25.13 -21.93 -12.32
CA LEU A 100 24.16 -21.81 -11.24
C LEU A 100 22.93 -20.98 -11.68
N ASP A 101 23.13 -19.89 -12.41
CA ASP A 101 22.03 -19.09 -12.96
C ASP A 101 21.19 -19.87 -13.98
N ALA A 102 21.84 -20.63 -14.87
CA ALA A 102 21.17 -21.45 -15.87
C ALA A 102 20.26 -22.51 -15.22
N GLU A 103 20.71 -23.14 -14.13
CA GLU A 103 19.90 -24.10 -13.38
C GLU A 103 18.73 -23.41 -12.65
N ARG A 104 18.95 -22.23 -12.05
CA ARG A 104 17.89 -21.44 -11.43
C ARG A 104 16.82 -21.01 -12.44
N ARG A 105 17.25 -20.53 -13.61
CA ARG A 105 16.38 -20.16 -14.73
C ARG A 105 15.51 -21.33 -15.17
N ARG A 106 16.13 -22.49 -15.42
CA ARG A 106 15.41 -23.71 -15.81
C ARG A 106 14.34 -24.10 -14.78
N ARG A 107 14.66 -24.02 -13.49
CA ARG A 107 13.69 -24.33 -12.42
C ARG A 107 12.55 -23.31 -12.36
N PHE A 108 12.85 -22.03 -12.54
CA PHE A 108 11.83 -20.98 -12.55
C PHE A 108 10.88 -21.13 -13.74
N GLU A 109 11.41 -21.36 -14.94
CA GLU A 109 10.63 -21.50 -16.19
C GLU A 109 9.79 -22.79 -16.24
N ALA A 110 10.22 -23.84 -15.53
CA ALA A 110 9.48 -25.10 -15.45
C ALA A 110 8.39 -25.11 -14.36
N ALA A 111 8.40 -24.13 -13.45
CA ALA A 111 7.40 -24.03 -12.38
C ALA A 111 6.10 -23.38 -12.88
N ASP A 112 5.04 -23.50 -12.08
CA ASP A 112 3.81 -22.74 -12.32
C ASP A 112 4.10 -21.23 -12.32
N PRO A 113 3.32 -20.42 -13.06
CA PRO A 113 3.51 -18.98 -13.10
C PRO A 113 3.59 -18.38 -11.70
N ALA A 114 4.73 -17.76 -11.40
CA ALA A 114 4.92 -17.04 -10.16
C ALA A 114 4.11 -15.74 -10.16
N PHE A 115 3.75 -15.27 -8.96
CA PHE A 115 3.04 -14.02 -8.77
C PHE A 115 3.73 -13.20 -7.70
N GLU A 116 3.68 -11.88 -7.88
CA GLU A 116 4.10 -10.91 -6.89
C GLU A 116 2.88 -10.14 -6.39
N THR A 117 2.97 -9.65 -5.15
CA THR A 117 1.94 -8.79 -4.58
C THR A 117 2.49 -7.41 -4.32
N ASP A 118 1.89 -6.40 -4.95
CA ASP A 118 2.15 -5.00 -4.66
C ASP A 118 1.25 -4.57 -3.50
N TYR A 119 1.86 -4.19 -2.37
CA TYR A 119 1.14 -3.66 -1.23
C TYR A 119 1.15 -2.14 -1.21
N ARG A 120 -0.04 -1.56 -1.11
CA ARG A 120 -0.24 -0.12 -0.92
C ARG A 120 -1.07 0.08 0.34
N MET A 121 -0.79 1.15 1.07
CA MET A 121 -1.60 1.59 2.19
C MET A 121 -1.91 3.07 2.06
N ALA A 122 -3.09 3.46 2.55
CA ALA A 122 -3.47 4.86 2.69
C ALA A 122 -3.86 5.13 4.13
N LEU A 123 -3.24 6.16 4.72
CA LEU A 123 -3.63 6.69 6.02
C LEU A 123 -4.46 7.95 5.79
N THR A 124 -5.67 7.96 6.33
CA THR A 124 -6.56 9.12 6.31
C THR A 124 -6.73 9.63 7.72
N TRP A 125 -6.48 10.92 7.94
CA TRP A 125 -6.68 11.57 9.23
C TRP A 125 -7.74 12.67 9.12
N LEU A 126 -8.75 12.61 9.98
CA LEU A 126 -9.73 13.67 10.17
C LEU A 126 -9.65 14.15 11.62
N GLN A 127 -9.47 15.45 11.81
CA GLN A 127 -9.54 16.03 13.15
C GLN A 127 -10.95 15.82 13.71
N ILE A 128 -11.05 15.04 14.78
CA ILE A 128 -12.29 14.91 15.54
C ILE A 128 -12.36 16.11 16.47
N GLY A 129 -13.32 17.00 16.25
CA GLY A 129 -13.56 18.10 17.18
C GLY A 129 -13.76 17.55 18.59
N ARG A 130 -13.02 18.06 19.58
CA ARG A 130 -13.28 17.72 20.99
C ARG A 130 -14.72 18.10 21.29
N ALA A 131 -15.53 17.13 21.72
CA ALA A 131 -16.82 17.46 22.34
C ALA A 131 -16.53 18.42 23.50
N VAL A 132 -17.09 19.63 23.42
CA VAL A 132 -17.11 20.55 24.54
C VAL A 132 -17.93 19.86 25.63
N GLN A 133 -17.30 19.50 26.73
CA GLN A 133 -17.98 19.07 27.95
C GLN A 133 -18.66 20.27 28.62
#